data_AF-A0A1B6KBA1-F1
#
_entry.id   AF-A0A1B6KBA1-F1
#
_cell.length_a   1.000
_cell.length_b   1.000
_cell.length_c   1.000
_cell.angle_alpha   90.00
_cell.angle_beta   90.00
_cell.angle_gamma   90.00
#
_symmetry.space_group_name_H-M   'P 1'
#
loop_
_entity.id
_entity.type
_entity.pdbx_description
1 polymer ?
#
loop_
_entity_poly.entity_id
_entity_poly.type
_entity_poly.pdbx_seq_one_letter_code
_entity_poly.pdbx_strand_id
1 'polypeptide(L)'
;LLKGDREKAKTEDNVAYITVDLQQTMPLPRLSTSKAFYLRQLWLYNLGIHIVTKDAETTTFCVWTEDQASRGSKEVTSALLTALEHEDILKNIDHIVIWSDSCAGQNKNFLMICLYQYMIHKGLFKVIEHKFPEVGHTYLDSDRDFGRIEKNLRKHQNIYSPDEYRDIIAKSSKKNKVVNMRDHFRETQDLSTTLKLYNRKSDVVKNPVKFRDMVKWIRVDEYGSYLFKPCYDENTPFMKVDICKSRKQSQSLQGPVTIPRTIRAFGQLKKEKIDNIKEQLKYIPDHHRWWYHQIINQYEAQP
;
A
#
# COMPACT_ATOMS: atom_id res chain seq x y z
N LEU A 1 -14.41 12.22 12.92
CA LEU A 1 -13.79 10.87 12.95
C LEU A 1 -12.37 10.93 12.42
N LEU A 2 -12.14 10.96 11.10
CA LEU A 2 -10.79 11.10 10.54
C LEU A 2 -10.02 12.30 11.12
N LYS A 3 -10.66 13.49 11.18
CA LYS A 3 -10.07 14.66 11.84
C LYS A 3 -9.74 14.43 13.32
N GLY A 4 -10.57 13.66 14.03
CA GLY A 4 -10.36 13.37 15.45
C GLY A 4 -9.14 12.48 15.67
N ASP A 5 -8.99 11.40 14.89
CA ASP A 5 -7.80 10.54 14.95
C ASP A 5 -6.53 11.31 14.56
N ARG A 6 -6.64 12.18 13.56
CA ARG A 6 -5.54 13.05 13.14
C ARG A 6 -5.11 14.01 14.24
N GLU A 7 -6.04 14.66 14.91
CA GLU A 7 -5.71 15.56 16.04
C GLU A 7 -5.21 14.78 17.26
N LYS A 8 -5.73 13.58 17.53
CA LYS A 8 -5.21 12.69 18.57
C LYS A 8 -3.73 12.37 18.36
N ALA A 9 -3.34 12.01 17.14
CA ALA A 9 -1.93 11.76 16.79
C ALA A 9 -1.05 13.01 16.91
N LYS A 10 -1.63 14.22 16.86
CA LYS A 10 -0.91 15.47 17.09
C LYS A 10 -0.76 15.86 18.55
N THR A 11 -1.49 15.21 19.45
CA THR A 11 -1.45 15.50 20.90
C THR A 11 -0.75 14.40 21.69
N GLU A 12 -0.87 13.14 21.27
CA GLU A 12 -0.32 11.97 21.96
C GLU A 12 1.02 11.54 21.38
N ASP A 13 2.02 11.33 22.23
CA ASP A 13 3.40 11.02 21.83
C ASP A 13 3.57 9.62 21.20
N ASN A 14 2.68 8.68 21.51
CA ASN A 14 2.79 7.27 21.12
C ASN A 14 1.78 6.85 20.03
N VAL A 15 1.08 7.81 19.42
CA VAL A 15 0.08 7.57 18.39
C VAL A 15 0.51 8.16 17.05
N ALA A 16 0.46 7.35 15.99
CA ALA A 16 0.56 7.85 14.63
C ALA A 16 -0.78 7.70 13.91
N TYR A 17 -1.13 8.72 13.14
CA TYR A 17 -2.24 8.69 12.19
C TYR A 17 -1.68 8.58 10.78
N ILE A 18 -2.24 7.67 9.98
CA ILE A 18 -1.78 7.41 8.62
C ILE A 18 -2.95 7.34 7.64
N THR A 19 -2.81 7.96 6.47
CA THR A 19 -3.69 7.66 5.33
C THR A 19 -2.94 6.94 4.24
N VAL A 20 -3.56 5.90 3.69
CA VAL A 20 -3.00 5.07 2.61
C VAL A 20 -3.97 5.08 1.45
N ASP A 21 -3.49 5.50 0.28
CA ASP A 21 -4.27 5.44 -0.95
C ASP A 21 -3.37 5.21 -2.17
N LEU A 22 -3.93 4.61 -3.22
CA LEU A 22 -3.22 4.35 -4.47
C LEU A 22 -3.67 5.35 -5.53
N GLN A 23 -2.73 6.19 -5.97
CA GLN A 23 -3.01 7.21 -6.99
C GLN A 23 -3.50 6.56 -8.30
N GLN A 24 -4.27 7.33 -9.09
CA GLN A 24 -4.57 6.98 -10.47
C GLN A 24 -3.29 6.60 -11.23
N THR A 25 -3.40 5.56 -12.05
CA THR A 25 -2.28 5.05 -12.86
C THR A 25 -1.70 6.13 -13.75
N MET A 26 -0.39 6.29 -13.70
CA MET A 26 0.32 7.28 -14.49
C MET A 26 0.90 6.62 -15.76
N PRO A 27 0.63 7.17 -16.95
CA PRO A 27 1.11 6.60 -18.20
C PRO A 27 2.61 6.77 -18.37
N LEU A 28 3.27 5.75 -18.91
CA LEU A 28 4.71 5.77 -19.16
C LEU A 28 5.01 5.16 -20.55
N PRO A 29 5.54 5.94 -21.50
CA PRO A 29 5.77 7.38 -21.42
C PRO A 29 4.46 8.17 -21.37
N ARG A 30 4.48 9.30 -20.68
CA ARG A 30 3.46 10.35 -20.84
C ARG A 30 3.87 11.19 -22.03
N LEU A 31 3.03 11.23 -23.06
CA LEU A 31 3.28 11.97 -24.29
C LEU A 31 2.11 12.93 -24.57
N SER A 32 2.41 14.13 -25.05
CA SER A 32 1.41 15.11 -25.48
C SER A 32 0.84 14.84 -26.88
N THR A 33 1.45 13.92 -27.65
CA THR A 33 1.10 13.64 -29.05
C THR A 33 -0.15 12.77 -29.20
N SER A 34 -1.09 13.17 -30.07
CA SER A 34 -2.39 12.51 -30.25
C SER A 34 -2.33 11.03 -30.65
N LYS A 35 -1.36 10.62 -31.48
CA LYS A 35 -1.24 9.20 -31.90
C LYS A 35 -0.79 8.28 -30.77
N ALA A 36 0.07 8.77 -29.86
CA ALA A 36 0.56 7.97 -28.74
C ALA A 36 -0.51 7.73 -27.65
N PHE A 37 -1.56 8.55 -27.62
CA PHE A 37 -2.70 8.41 -26.73
C PHE A 37 -3.54 7.14 -27.01
N TYR A 38 -3.53 6.64 -28.25
CA TYR A 38 -4.30 5.44 -28.65
C TYR A 38 -3.54 4.12 -28.40
N LEU A 39 -2.26 4.19 -28.04
CA LEU A 39 -1.44 3.00 -27.77
C LEU A 39 -1.59 2.59 -26.30
N ARG A 40 -1.51 1.29 -26.02
CA ARG A 40 -1.50 0.78 -24.65
C ARG A 40 -0.22 1.23 -23.96
N GLN A 41 -0.37 2.09 -22.95
CA GLN A 41 0.73 2.60 -22.15
C GLN A 41 1.11 1.61 -21.05
N LEU A 42 2.40 1.56 -20.74
CA LEU A 42 2.89 0.96 -19.50
C LEU A 42 2.49 1.85 -18.33
N TRP A 43 2.12 1.26 -17.21
CA TRP A 43 1.68 2.02 -16.05
C TRP A 43 2.78 2.18 -15.00
N LEU A 44 2.87 3.38 -14.42
CA LEU A 44 3.55 3.64 -13.17
C LEU A 44 2.51 3.76 -12.06
N TYR A 45 2.76 3.03 -10.98
CA TYR A 45 1.93 2.99 -9.78
C TYR A 45 2.60 3.78 -8.66
N ASN A 46 1.77 4.50 -7.89
CA ASN A 46 2.23 5.35 -6.80
C ASN A 46 1.29 5.19 -5.59
N LEU A 47 1.76 4.50 -4.55
CA LEU A 47 1.04 4.37 -3.28
C LEU A 47 1.50 5.50 -2.35
N GLY A 48 0.58 6.35 -1.94
CA GLY A 48 0.82 7.45 -1.02
C GLY A 48 0.49 7.07 0.41
N ILE A 49 1.44 7.25 1.31
CA ILE A 49 1.31 6.98 2.74
C ILE A 49 1.63 8.29 3.47
N HIS A 50 0.58 9.01 3.87
CA HIS A 50 0.72 10.25 4.63
C HIS A 50 0.74 9.92 6.12
N ILE A 51 1.73 10.39 6.85
CA ILE A 51 1.98 10.04 8.25
C ILE A 51 2.02 11.31 9.09
N VAL A 52 1.21 11.33 10.14
CA VAL A 52 1.14 12.40 11.14
C VAL A 52 1.46 11.79 12.51
N THR A 53 2.37 12.44 13.21
CA THR A 53 2.70 12.23 14.62
C THR A 53 2.64 13.57 15.33
N LYS A 54 2.87 13.59 16.65
CA LYS A 54 2.92 14.83 17.43
C LYS A 54 3.99 15.79 16.91
N ASP A 55 5.16 15.27 16.61
CA ASP A 55 6.34 16.09 16.31
C ASP A 55 6.59 16.28 14.80
N ALA A 56 6.01 15.41 13.96
CA ALA A 56 6.32 15.38 12.53
C ALA A 56 5.13 15.00 11.64
N GLU A 57 5.17 15.52 10.41
CA GLU A 57 4.25 15.17 9.33
C GLU A 57 5.07 14.95 8.05
N THR A 58 4.96 13.76 7.45
CA THR A 58 5.70 13.36 6.23
C THR A 58 4.81 12.52 5.32
N THR A 59 5.16 12.42 4.04
CA THR A 59 4.45 11.56 3.09
C THR A 59 5.45 10.69 2.34
N THR A 60 5.22 9.39 2.37
CA THR A 60 6.06 8.40 1.70
C THR A 60 5.33 7.84 0.50
N PHE A 61 5.96 7.97 -0.66
CA PHE A 61 5.46 7.51 -1.94
C PHE A 61 6.22 6.26 -2.37
N CYS A 62 5.54 5.12 -2.34
CA CYS A 62 6.08 3.87 -2.83
C CYS A 62 5.73 3.76 -4.32
N VAL A 63 6.76 3.75 -5.17
CA VAL A 63 6.63 3.84 -6.63
C VAL A 63 7.20 2.59 -7.30
N TRP A 64 6.44 2.02 -8.23
CA TRP A 64 6.88 0.93 -9.10
C TRP A 64 6.17 0.97 -10.45
N THR A 65 6.65 0.17 -11.39
CA THR A 65 6.08 0.05 -12.73
C THR A 65 5.41 -1.30 -12.94
N GLU A 66 4.50 -1.36 -13.91
CA GLU A 66 3.71 -2.56 -14.24
C GLU A 66 4.55 -3.76 -14.69
N ASP A 67 5.76 -3.55 -15.22
CA ASP A 67 6.73 -4.63 -15.49
C ASP A 67 7.31 -5.24 -14.19
N GLN A 68 7.34 -4.48 -13.10
CA GLN A 68 7.91 -4.93 -11.83
C GLN A 68 6.91 -5.77 -11.04
N ALA A 69 5.69 -5.25 -10.87
CA ALA A 69 4.62 -5.91 -10.12
C ALA A 69 3.24 -5.35 -10.49
N SER A 70 2.19 -6.04 -10.06
CA SER A 70 0.80 -5.58 -10.20
C SER A 70 0.49 -4.48 -9.15
N ARG A 71 -0.79 -4.18 -8.90
CA ARG A 71 -1.22 -3.21 -7.88
C ARG A 71 -2.27 -3.77 -6.93
N GLY A 72 -2.16 -5.07 -6.65
CA GLY A 72 -3.08 -5.80 -5.77
C GLY A 72 -2.66 -5.71 -4.31
N SER A 73 -3.34 -6.49 -3.48
CA SER A 73 -3.09 -6.54 -2.04
C SER A 73 -1.68 -6.96 -1.67
N LYS A 74 -1.02 -7.82 -2.46
CA LYS A 74 0.37 -8.25 -2.21
C LYS A 74 1.35 -7.09 -2.31
N GLU A 75 1.21 -6.27 -3.35
CA GLU A 75 2.06 -5.10 -3.58
C GLU A 75 1.76 -4.00 -2.57
N VAL A 76 0.49 -3.72 -2.30
CA VAL A 76 0.09 -2.72 -1.28
C VAL A 76 0.59 -3.12 0.11
N THR A 77 0.45 -4.39 0.50
CA THR A 77 0.97 -4.94 1.77
C THR A 77 2.49 -4.76 1.87
N SER A 78 3.21 -5.08 0.79
CA SER A 78 4.68 -4.95 0.75
C SER A 78 5.14 -3.50 0.84
N ALA A 79 4.46 -2.60 0.12
CA ALA A 79 4.74 -1.17 0.09
C ALA A 79 4.43 -0.51 1.43
N LEU A 80 3.30 -0.85 2.06
CA LEU A 80 2.96 -0.37 3.39
C LEU A 80 3.99 -0.83 4.43
N LEU A 81 4.31 -2.12 4.48
CA LEU A 81 5.32 -2.63 5.41
C LEU A 81 6.67 -1.93 5.19
N THR A 82 7.10 -1.78 3.93
CA THR A 82 8.35 -1.11 3.59
C THR A 82 8.35 0.34 4.06
N ALA A 83 7.27 1.10 3.85
CA ALA A 83 7.21 2.46 4.35
C ALA A 83 7.26 2.49 5.88
N LEU A 84 6.43 1.71 6.56
CA LEU A 84 6.38 1.73 8.03
C LEU A 84 7.70 1.30 8.70
N GLU A 85 8.43 0.34 8.11
CA GLU A 85 9.74 -0.10 8.62
C GLU A 85 10.86 0.95 8.45
N HIS A 86 10.78 1.82 7.43
CA HIS A 86 11.83 2.80 7.12
C HIS A 86 11.52 4.22 7.62
N GLU A 87 10.35 4.45 8.21
CA GLU A 87 9.97 5.78 8.72
C GLU A 87 10.46 5.99 10.15
N ASP A 88 11.55 6.76 10.28
CA ASP A 88 12.17 7.08 11.58
C ASP A 88 11.20 7.69 12.60
N ILE A 89 10.21 8.46 12.13
CA ILE A 89 9.21 9.09 12.99
C ILE A 89 8.27 8.08 13.68
N LEU A 90 8.27 6.82 13.23
CA LEU A 90 7.46 5.75 13.81
C LEU A 90 8.19 4.91 14.85
N LYS A 91 9.50 5.13 15.07
CA LYS A 91 10.33 4.28 15.96
C LYS A 91 9.84 4.19 17.42
N ASN A 92 9.17 5.23 17.91
CA ASN A 92 8.65 5.30 19.29
C ASN A 92 7.11 5.26 19.34
N ILE A 93 6.47 4.88 18.24
CA ILE A 93 5.01 4.80 18.13
C ILE A 93 4.56 3.39 18.45
N ASP A 94 3.68 3.26 19.46
CA ASP A 94 3.09 1.98 19.85
C ASP A 94 1.72 1.76 19.19
N HIS A 95 0.98 2.84 18.89
CA HIS A 95 -0.37 2.78 18.34
C HIS A 95 -0.44 3.49 17.00
N ILE A 96 -0.81 2.74 15.96
CA ILE A 96 -1.02 3.29 14.62
C ILE A 96 -2.50 3.25 14.24
N VAL A 97 -3.03 4.36 13.72
CA VAL A 97 -4.39 4.48 13.20
C VAL A 97 -4.31 4.73 11.70
N ILE A 98 -4.67 3.71 10.92
CA ILE A 98 -4.62 3.70 9.47
C ILE A 98 -6.01 4.01 8.90
N TRP A 99 -6.08 4.90 7.94
CA TRP A 99 -7.25 5.17 7.11
C TRP A 99 -6.93 4.85 5.64
N SER A 100 -7.78 4.06 4.99
CA SER A 100 -7.65 3.77 3.55
C SER A 100 -9.00 3.53 2.91
N ASP A 101 -9.07 3.54 1.58
CA ASP A 101 -10.26 3.11 0.87
C ASP A 101 -10.71 1.69 1.25
N SER A 102 -11.97 1.36 0.94
CA SER A 102 -12.54 0.04 1.20
C SER A 102 -12.27 -0.98 0.07
N CYS A 103 -11.25 -0.77 -0.76
CA CYS A 103 -10.99 -1.65 -1.91
C CYS A 103 -10.61 -3.06 -1.45
N ALA A 104 -11.49 -4.03 -1.73
CA ALA A 104 -11.26 -5.42 -1.32
C ALA A 104 -10.01 -6.03 -2.00
N GLY A 105 -9.69 -5.59 -3.21
CA GLY A 105 -8.51 -6.04 -3.95
C GLY A 105 -7.18 -5.54 -3.37
N GLN A 106 -7.20 -4.55 -2.48
CA GLN A 106 -6.01 -3.86 -1.97
C GLN A 106 -5.99 -3.83 -0.45
N ASN A 107 -6.93 -3.10 0.16
CA ASN A 107 -6.88 -2.73 1.58
C ASN A 107 -7.85 -3.53 2.47
N LYS A 108 -9.02 -3.93 1.96
CA LYS A 108 -10.07 -4.58 2.76
C LYS A 108 -10.13 -6.09 2.55
N ASN A 109 -9.07 -6.78 2.96
CA ASN A 109 -8.94 -8.23 2.80
C ASN A 109 -8.17 -8.88 3.96
N PHE A 110 -8.16 -10.22 3.98
CA PHE A 110 -7.52 -10.99 5.04
C PHE A 110 -5.98 -10.91 5.02
N LEU A 111 -5.36 -10.60 3.87
CA LEU A 111 -3.92 -10.43 3.80
C LEU A 111 -3.48 -9.21 4.63
N MET A 112 -4.25 -8.13 4.61
CA MET A 112 -4.01 -6.97 5.48
C MET A 112 -4.10 -7.31 6.97
N ILE A 113 -5.06 -8.16 7.37
CA ILE A 113 -5.10 -8.68 8.75
C ILE A 113 -3.82 -9.46 9.06
N CYS A 114 -3.37 -10.34 8.16
CA CYS A 114 -2.13 -11.10 8.35
C CYS A 114 -0.90 -10.18 8.48
N LEU A 115 -0.86 -9.08 7.73
CA LEU A 115 0.20 -8.07 7.88
C LEU A 115 0.17 -7.44 9.27
N TYR A 116 -1.01 -7.03 9.76
CA TYR A 116 -1.13 -6.43 11.09
C TYR A 116 -0.68 -7.41 12.19
N GLN A 117 -1.07 -8.69 12.06
CA GLN A 117 -0.62 -9.75 12.96
C GLN A 117 0.90 -9.93 12.93
N TYR A 118 1.51 -9.87 11.74
CA TYR A 118 2.97 -9.90 11.59
C TYR A 118 3.63 -8.72 12.30
N MET A 119 3.13 -7.50 12.13
CA MET A 119 3.69 -6.31 12.76
C MET A 119 3.56 -6.32 14.29
N ILE A 120 2.41 -6.78 14.82
CA ILE A 120 2.24 -7.02 16.27
C ILE A 120 3.23 -8.09 16.77
N HIS A 121 3.34 -9.22 16.06
CA HIS A 121 4.24 -10.31 16.44
C HIS A 121 5.72 -9.90 16.42
N LYS A 122 6.13 -9.05 15.47
CA LYS A 122 7.47 -8.46 15.39
C LYS A 122 7.73 -7.40 16.46
N GLY A 123 6.70 -6.95 17.18
CA GLY A 123 6.81 -5.84 18.13
C GLY A 123 7.02 -4.49 17.47
N LEU A 124 6.65 -4.33 16.19
CA LEU A 124 6.70 -3.03 15.51
C LEU A 124 5.66 -2.06 16.08
N PHE A 125 4.49 -2.57 16.44
CA PHE A 125 3.42 -1.82 17.08
C PHE A 125 2.77 -2.69 18.16
N LYS A 126 2.13 -2.07 19.14
CA LYS A 126 1.29 -2.74 20.14
C LYS A 126 -0.18 -2.74 19.74
N VAL A 127 -0.62 -1.69 19.04
CA VAL A 127 -2.01 -1.55 18.60
C VAL A 127 -2.05 -1.03 17.17
N ILE A 128 -2.78 -1.71 16.31
CA ILE A 128 -3.03 -1.30 14.93
C ILE A 128 -4.54 -1.17 14.75
N GLU A 129 -4.99 0.03 14.40
CA GLU A 129 -6.38 0.27 13.99
C GLU A 129 -6.43 0.59 12.51
N HIS A 130 -7.41 0.04 11.81
CA HIS A 130 -7.64 0.29 10.40
C HIS A 130 -9.10 0.65 10.17
N LYS A 131 -9.34 1.90 9.77
CA LYS A 131 -10.65 2.47 9.54
C LYS A 131 -10.83 2.72 8.04
N PHE A 132 -12.01 2.40 7.53
CA PHE A 132 -12.38 2.68 6.14
C PHE A 132 -13.29 3.90 6.13
N PRO A 133 -13.17 4.88 5.23
CA PRO A 133 -14.09 6.01 5.15
C PRO A 133 -15.47 5.61 4.62
N GLU A 134 -16.48 6.43 4.92
CA GLU A 134 -17.78 6.31 4.24
C GLU A 134 -17.67 6.87 2.82
N VAL A 135 -18.29 6.15 1.88
CA VAL A 135 -18.25 6.48 0.45
C VAL A 135 -18.84 7.87 0.22
N GLY A 136 -18.13 8.72 -0.52
CA GLY A 136 -18.62 10.02 -0.99
C GLY A 136 -18.36 11.22 -0.08
N HIS A 137 -17.81 11.05 1.13
CA HIS A 137 -17.71 12.15 2.11
C HIS A 137 -16.36 12.32 2.82
N THR A 138 -15.30 11.61 2.40
CA THR A 138 -14.00 11.70 3.07
C THR A 138 -12.87 11.96 2.08
N TYR A 139 -12.17 13.08 2.28
CA TYR A 139 -10.90 13.37 1.63
C TYR A 139 -9.77 12.95 2.57
N LEU A 140 -8.92 12.02 2.12
CA LEU A 140 -7.72 11.59 2.82
C LEU A 140 -6.61 12.64 2.68
N ASP A 141 -5.69 12.69 3.64
CA ASP A 141 -4.52 13.59 3.51
C ASP A 141 -3.64 13.18 2.31
N SER A 142 -3.58 11.89 1.97
CA SER A 142 -2.96 11.38 0.74
C SER A 142 -3.56 11.99 -0.53
N ASP A 143 -4.87 12.24 -0.59
CA ASP A 143 -5.53 12.87 -1.75
C ASP A 143 -4.99 14.28 -1.98
N ARG A 144 -4.75 15.02 -0.90
CA ARG A 144 -4.16 16.36 -0.96
C ARG A 144 -2.75 16.30 -1.52
N ASP A 145 -1.96 15.31 -1.11
CA ASP A 145 -0.60 15.17 -1.62
C ASP A 145 -0.56 14.75 -3.09
N PHE A 146 -1.47 13.87 -3.52
CA PHE A 146 -1.67 13.55 -4.93
C PHE A 146 -2.08 14.78 -5.74
N GLY A 147 -2.97 15.63 -5.22
CA GLY A 147 -3.35 16.88 -5.88
C GLY A 147 -2.16 17.82 -6.10
N ARG A 148 -1.20 17.87 -5.17
CA ARG A 148 0.06 18.63 -5.34
C ARG A 148 0.94 18.01 -6.43
N ILE A 149 1.09 16.68 -6.43
CA ILE A 149 1.84 15.93 -7.44
C ILE A 149 1.23 16.17 -8.83
N GLU A 150 -0.08 16.03 -8.99
CA GLU A 150 -0.78 16.26 -10.25
C GLU A 150 -0.57 17.68 -10.77
N LYS A 151 -0.62 18.68 -9.89
CA LYS A 151 -0.36 20.08 -10.27
C LYS A 151 1.05 20.24 -10.84
N ASN A 152 2.05 19.54 -10.30
CA ASN A 152 3.41 19.57 -10.84
C ASN A 152 3.58 18.71 -12.09
N LEU A 153 2.93 17.55 -12.15
CA LEU A 153 2.91 16.71 -13.36
C LEU A 153 2.32 17.45 -14.56
N ARG A 154 1.28 18.28 -14.37
CA ARG A 154 0.69 19.11 -15.44
C ARG A 154 1.67 20.12 -16.06
N LYS A 155 2.75 20.47 -15.37
CA LYS A 155 3.81 21.36 -15.89
C LYS A 155 4.74 20.64 -16.87
N HIS A 156 4.72 19.31 -16.89
CA HIS A 156 5.57 18.50 -17.74
C HIS A 156 4.73 17.95 -18.89
N GLN A 157 5.00 18.43 -20.10
CA GLN A 157 4.25 17.99 -21.29
C GLN A 157 4.51 16.51 -21.57
N ASN A 158 5.76 16.08 -21.48
CA ASN A 158 6.20 14.71 -21.67
C ASN A 158 6.97 14.21 -20.45
N ILE A 159 6.85 12.92 -20.16
CA ILE A 159 7.62 12.21 -19.14
C ILE A 159 8.00 10.84 -19.73
N TYR A 160 9.28 10.54 -19.78
CA TYR A 160 9.83 9.41 -20.54
C TYR A 160 10.38 8.30 -19.66
N SER A 161 10.53 8.51 -18.35
CA SER A 161 11.12 7.52 -17.46
C SER A 161 10.47 7.48 -16.08
N PRO A 162 10.58 6.33 -15.37
CA PRO A 162 10.18 6.24 -13.96
C PRO A 162 10.94 7.25 -13.08
N ASP A 163 12.20 7.53 -13.39
CA ASP A 163 13.04 8.45 -12.63
C ASP A 163 12.52 9.89 -12.69
N GLU A 164 12.10 10.36 -13.86
CA GLU A 164 11.46 11.68 -13.97
C GLU A 164 10.16 11.76 -13.15
N TYR A 165 9.36 10.70 -13.13
CA TYR A 165 8.19 10.62 -12.25
C TYR A 165 8.59 10.72 -10.77
N ARG A 166 9.58 9.94 -10.34
CA ARG A 166 10.08 9.95 -8.96
C ARG A 166 10.59 11.34 -8.56
N ASP A 167 11.33 11.98 -9.45
CA ASP A 167 11.85 13.34 -9.25
C ASP A 167 10.72 14.36 -9.07
N ILE A 168 9.69 14.31 -9.92
CA ILE A 168 8.55 15.22 -9.82
C ILE A 168 7.78 14.97 -8.52
N ILE A 169 7.58 13.71 -8.14
CA ILE A 169 6.90 13.34 -6.88
C ILE A 169 7.71 13.87 -5.68
N ALA A 170 9.02 13.64 -5.64
CA ALA A 170 9.89 14.11 -4.57
C ALA A 170 9.88 15.65 -4.45
N LYS A 171 9.98 16.36 -5.59
CA LYS A 171 10.00 17.84 -5.63
C LYS A 171 8.64 18.47 -5.36
N SER A 172 7.56 17.69 -5.28
CA SER A 172 6.21 18.22 -5.08
C SER A 172 5.94 18.75 -3.67
N SER A 173 6.75 18.35 -2.68
CA SER A 173 6.74 18.89 -1.33
C SER A 173 8.04 18.52 -0.62
N LYS A 174 8.55 19.41 0.26
CA LYS A 174 9.72 19.12 1.09
C LYS A 174 9.52 17.96 2.06
N LYS A 175 8.25 17.59 2.32
CA LYS A 175 7.86 16.49 3.21
C LYS A 175 7.84 15.12 2.51
N ASN A 176 8.01 15.10 1.19
CA ASN A 176 7.88 13.88 0.39
C ASN A 176 9.15 13.05 0.46
N LYS A 177 8.97 11.75 0.69
CA LYS A 177 9.98 10.71 0.50
C LYS A 177 9.50 9.80 -0.61
N VAL A 178 10.41 9.36 -1.47
CA VAL A 178 10.09 8.46 -2.59
C VAL A 178 10.89 7.18 -2.42
N VAL A 179 10.17 6.06 -2.38
CA VAL A 179 10.73 4.71 -2.27
C VAL A 179 10.50 3.98 -3.58
N ASN A 180 11.58 3.57 -4.24
CA ASN A 180 11.50 2.69 -5.40
C ASN A 180 11.24 1.25 -4.93
N MET A 181 10.07 0.71 -5.22
CA MET A 181 9.64 -0.59 -4.65
C MET A 181 10.28 -1.82 -5.33
N ARG A 182 11.05 -1.65 -6.42
CA ARG A 182 11.65 -2.74 -7.21
C ARG A 182 12.27 -3.85 -6.35
N ASP A 183 13.04 -3.46 -5.33
CA ASP A 183 13.81 -4.39 -4.47
C ASP A 183 13.23 -4.53 -3.06
N HIS A 184 11.95 -4.16 -2.88
CA HIS A 184 11.26 -4.13 -1.58
C HIS A 184 9.98 -4.97 -1.53
N PHE A 185 9.57 -5.58 -2.64
CA PHE A 185 8.43 -6.50 -2.65
C PHE A 185 8.68 -7.71 -1.74
N ARG A 186 7.64 -8.16 -1.04
CA ARG A 186 7.70 -9.23 -0.07
C ARG A 186 6.92 -10.45 -0.54
N GLU A 187 7.38 -11.64 -0.20
CA GLU A 187 6.67 -12.89 -0.51
C GLU A 187 5.53 -13.11 0.49
N THR A 188 4.35 -12.55 0.19
CA THR A 188 3.20 -12.58 1.11
C THR A 188 2.17 -13.65 0.80
N GLN A 189 2.40 -14.49 -0.24
CA GLN A 189 1.45 -15.50 -0.69
C GLN A 189 1.08 -16.52 0.39
N ASP A 190 2.09 -16.99 1.12
CA ASP A 190 1.92 -17.99 2.18
C ASP A 190 1.96 -17.37 3.58
N LEU A 191 1.74 -16.05 3.70
CA LEU A 191 1.84 -15.33 4.97
C LEU A 191 0.83 -15.86 5.99
N SER A 192 -0.41 -16.13 5.58
CA SER A 192 -1.43 -16.71 6.47
C SER A 192 -0.99 -18.09 6.99
N THR A 193 -0.44 -18.94 6.12
CA THR A 193 0.06 -20.27 6.49
C THR A 193 1.27 -20.18 7.42
N THR A 194 2.22 -19.29 7.10
CA THR A 194 3.43 -19.03 7.90
C THR A 194 3.07 -18.56 9.32
N LEU A 195 2.09 -17.67 9.42
CA LEU A 195 1.56 -17.17 10.70
C LEU A 195 0.53 -18.13 11.32
N LYS A 196 0.18 -19.24 10.67
CA LYS A 196 -0.85 -20.19 11.12
C LYS A 196 -2.21 -19.50 11.41
N LEU A 197 -2.59 -18.53 10.55
CA LEU A 197 -3.80 -17.75 10.62
C LEU A 197 -4.84 -18.23 9.59
N TYR A 198 -6.11 -18.21 9.98
CA TYR A 198 -7.22 -18.72 9.19
C TYR A 198 -8.31 -17.67 9.05
N ASN A 199 -8.78 -17.48 7.82
CA ASN A 199 -9.87 -16.55 7.51
C ASN A 199 -11.21 -17.12 8.01
N ARG A 200 -11.59 -16.77 9.24
CA ARG A 200 -12.88 -17.16 9.83
C ARG A 200 -14.03 -16.32 9.26
N LYS A 201 -15.19 -16.96 9.13
CA LYS A 201 -16.43 -16.34 8.62
C LYS A 201 -17.43 -16.04 9.73
N SER A 202 -17.06 -16.29 10.98
CA SER A 202 -17.88 -16.01 12.15
C SER A 202 -17.03 -15.44 13.27
N ASP A 203 -17.67 -14.66 14.14
CA ASP A 203 -17.05 -14.16 15.37
C ASP A 203 -17.03 -15.25 16.47
N VAL A 204 -16.50 -14.91 17.64
CA VAL A 204 -16.43 -15.83 18.80
C VAL A 204 -17.80 -16.25 19.34
N VAL A 205 -18.88 -15.51 19.02
CA VAL A 205 -20.26 -15.81 19.40
C VAL A 205 -21.01 -16.55 18.27
N LYS A 206 -20.32 -16.88 17.17
CA LYS A 206 -20.84 -17.54 15.95
C LYS A 206 -21.75 -16.67 15.08
N ASN A 207 -21.74 -15.35 15.25
CA ASN A 207 -22.41 -14.46 14.30
C ASN A 207 -21.61 -14.39 12.99
N PRO A 208 -22.27 -14.31 11.82
CA PRO A 208 -21.60 -14.23 10.53
C PRO A 208 -20.83 -12.90 10.39
N VAL A 209 -19.56 -13.00 9.99
CA VAL A 209 -18.69 -11.86 9.73
C VAL A 209 -18.70 -11.53 8.24
N LYS A 210 -19.56 -10.59 7.85
CA LYS A 210 -19.58 -10.01 6.50
C LYS A 210 -18.44 -9.00 6.35
N PHE A 211 -17.20 -9.51 6.24
CA PHE A 211 -15.98 -8.68 6.32
C PHE A 211 -15.99 -7.51 5.33
N ARG A 212 -16.42 -7.73 4.09
CA ARG A 212 -16.42 -6.71 3.05
C ARG A 212 -17.49 -5.65 3.26
N ASP A 213 -18.70 -6.07 3.62
CA ASP A 213 -19.87 -5.19 3.60
C ASP A 213 -20.06 -4.47 4.94
N MET A 214 -19.73 -5.14 6.04
CA MET A 214 -20.11 -4.67 7.38
C MET A 214 -18.96 -4.01 8.14
N VAL A 215 -17.72 -4.44 7.95
CA VAL A 215 -16.60 -3.95 8.77
C VAL A 215 -16.23 -2.51 8.38
N LYS A 216 -16.26 -1.57 9.33
CA LYS A 216 -15.80 -0.19 9.11
C LYS A 216 -14.54 0.16 9.89
N TRP A 217 -14.31 -0.51 11.02
CA TRP A 217 -13.15 -0.32 11.89
C TRP A 217 -12.65 -1.68 12.35
N ILE A 218 -11.37 -1.94 12.09
CA ILE A 218 -10.61 -3.11 12.55
C ILE A 218 -9.63 -2.66 13.62
N ARG A 219 -9.44 -3.45 14.66
CA ARG A 219 -8.38 -3.27 15.67
C ARG A 219 -7.64 -4.58 15.88
N VAL A 220 -6.32 -4.50 15.93
CA VAL A 220 -5.42 -5.62 16.20
C VAL A 220 -4.45 -5.19 17.30
N ASP A 221 -4.60 -5.78 18.47
CA ASP A 221 -3.79 -5.53 19.66
C ASP A 221 -3.31 -6.82 20.35
N GLU A 222 -3.76 -7.98 19.86
CA GLU A 222 -3.36 -9.29 20.33
C GLU A 222 -3.10 -10.22 19.14
N TYR A 223 -1.97 -10.94 19.18
CA TYR A 223 -1.67 -11.95 18.18
C TYR A 223 -2.70 -13.08 18.16
N GLY A 224 -3.17 -13.46 16.97
CA GLY A 224 -4.11 -14.55 16.75
C GLY A 224 -5.58 -14.16 16.81
N SER A 225 -5.91 -12.89 17.02
CA SER A 225 -7.28 -12.38 16.95
C SER A 225 -7.35 -10.97 16.39
N TYR A 226 -8.52 -10.57 15.91
CA TYR A 226 -8.80 -9.17 15.61
C TYR A 226 -10.18 -8.78 16.12
N LEU A 227 -10.32 -7.49 16.39
CA LEU A 227 -11.54 -6.83 16.78
C LEU A 227 -12.11 -6.07 15.59
N PHE A 228 -13.44 -6.01 15.46
CA PHE A 228 -14.07 -5.19 14.44
C PHE A 228 -15.40 -4.60 14.88
N LYS A 229 -15.83 -3.52 14.23
CA LYS A 229 -17.17 -2.94 14.39
C LYS A 229 -17.71 -2.32 13.09
N PRO A 230 -19.06 -2.20 12.95
CA PRO A 230 -19.70 -1.72 11.72
C PRO A 230 -19.94 -0.21 11.69
N CYS A 231 -19.45 0.51 12.70
CA CYS A 231 -19.61 1.95 12.87
C CYS A 231 -18.32 2.56 13.41
N TYR A 232 -18.30 3.88 13.59
CA TYR A 232 -17.18 4.58 14.20
C TYR A 232 -17.48 5.13 15.59
N ASP A 233 -18.66 4.85 16.12
CA ASP A 233 -19.00 5.24 17.48
C ASP A 233 -18.03 4.55 18.47
N GLU A 234 -17.46 5.33 19.37
CA GLU A 234 -16.46 4.86 20.34
C GLU A 234 -17.11 4.02 21.45
N ASN A 235 -18.39 4.27 21.74
CA ASN A 235 -19.13 3.56 22.79
C ASN A 235 -19.61 2.18 22.34
N THR A 236 -19.75 1.96 21.04
CA THR A 236 -20.15 0.67 20.48
C THR A 236 -19.05 -0.36 20.71
N PRO A 237 -19.34 -1.49 21.40
CA PRO A 237 -18.35 -2.51 21.70
C PRO A 237 -17.86 -3.20 20.43
N PHE A 238 -16.59 -3.62 20.44
CA PHE A 238 -16.03 -4.42 19.37
C PHE A 238 -16.50 -5.87 19.42
N MET A 239 -16.69 -6.46 18.25
CA MET A 239 -16.83 -7.91 18.08
C MET A 239 -15.45 -8.53 17.86
N LYS A 240 -15.19 -9.71 18.45
CA LYS A 240 -13.91 -10.42 18.37
C LYS A 240 -13.96 -11.60 17.41
N VAL A 241 -12.90 -11.77 16.62
CA VAL A 241 -12.69 -12.93 15.75
C VAL A 241 -11.35 -13.58 16.08
N ASP A 242 -11.39 -14.84 16.50
CA ASP A 242 -10.19 -15.65 16.71
C ASP A 242 -9.76 -16.31 15.39
N ILE A 243 -8.54 -16.02 14.94
CA ILE A 243 -8.02 -16.46 13.65
C ILE A 243 -6.94 -17.54 13.77
N CYS A 244 -6.61 -17.99 14.98
CA CYS A 244 -5.85 -19.22 15.21
C CYS A 244 -6.76 -20.47 15.26
N LYS A 245 -6.20 -21.69 15.14
CA LYS A 245 -6.96 -22.93 15.39
C LYS A 245 -7.15 -23.24 16.88
N SER A 246 -6.22 -22.80 17.73
CA SER A 246 -6.24 -23.08 19.17
C SER A 246 -5.44 -22.02 19.93
N ARG A 247 -5.82 -21.78 21.19
CA ARG A 247 -5.08 -20.92 22.13
C ARG A 247 -3.65 -21.42 22.41
N LYS A 248 -3.39 -22.73 22.27
CA LYS A 248 -2.03 -23.28 22.32
C LYS A 248 -1.20 -22.93 21.07
N GLN A 249 -1.85 -22.62 19.95
CA GLN A 249 -1.18 -22.29 18.69
C GLN A 249 -0.74 -20.82 18.63
N SER A 250 -1.51 -19.90 19.20
CA SER A 250 -1.08 -18.50 19.35
C SER A 250 0.18 -18.38 20.20
N GLN A 251 0.35 -19.28 21.18
CA GLN A 251 1.56 -19.37 22.03
C GLN A 251 2.73 -20.13 21.38
N SER A 252 2.51 -20.83 20.25
CA SER A 252 3.53 -21.70 19.62
C SER A 252 4.17 -21.13 18.36
N LEU A 253 3.85 -19.89 17.96
CA LEU A 253 4.77 -19.13 17.11
C LEU A 253 5.98 -18.72 17.95
N GLN A 254 6.92 -19.66 18.08
CA GLN A 254 8.20 -19.43 18.74
C GLN A 254 9.25 -19.16 17.66
N GLY A 255 9.89 -17.99 17.74
CA GLY A 255 10.98 -17.59 16.86
C GLY A 255 10.65 -16.43 15.92
N PRO A 256 11.66 -15.74 15.37
CA PRO A 256 11.47 -14.60 14.50
C PRO A 256 10.90 -15.03 13.14
N VAL A 257 9.63 -14.73 12.88
CA VAL A 257 9.06 -14.84 11.52
C VAL A 257 9.59 -13.68 10.68
N THR A 258 10.10 -13.94 9.48
CA THR A 258 10.52 -12.87 8.55
C THR A 258 9.88 -13.10 7.20
N ILE A 259 9.39 -12.05 6.56
CA ILE A 259 8.86 -12.13 5.20
C ILE A 259 10.01 -11.81 4.23
N PRO A 260 10.49 -12.81 3.45
CA PRO A 260 11.60 -12.60 2.55
C PRO A 260 11.24 -11.60 1.47
N ARG A 261 12.27 -10.91 0.96
CA ARG A 261 12.11 -10.05 -0.22
C ARG A 261 12.13 -10.91 -1.46
N THR A 262 11.28 -10.53 -2.41
CA THR A 262 11.27 -11.06 -3.75
C THR A 262 12.54 -10.64 -4.49
N ILE A 263 13.18 -11.58 -5.20
CA ILE A 263 14.40 -11.31 -6.00
C ILE A 263 14.06 -11.01 -7.48
N ARG A 264 12.84 -11.32 -7.95
CA ARG A 264 12.45 -11.19 -9.36
C ARG A 264 11.22 -10.33 -9.57
N ALA A 265 11.22 -9.52 -10.64
CA ALA A 265 10.01 -8.89 -11.13
C ALA A 265 8.96 -9.95 -11.50
N PHE A 266 7.71 -9.72 -11.10
CA PHE A 266 6.57 -10.61 -11.39
C PHE A 266 5.51 -9.92 -12.25
N GLY A 267 5.75 -8.70 -12.72
CA GLY A 267 4.86 -8.03 -13.65
C GLY A 267 4.77 -8.81 -14.96
N GLN A 268 3.55 -9.19 -15.34
CA GLN A 268 3.29 -9.88 -16.60
C GLN A 268 2.71 -8.88 -17.59
N LEU A 269 3.53 -8.46 -18.56
CA LEU A 269 3.07 -7.66 -19.67
C LEU A 269 2.53 -8.55 -20.78
N LYS A 270 1.37 -8.18 -21.34
CA LYS A 270 0.82 -8.88 -22.51
C LYS A 270 1.60 -8.50 -23.77
N LYS A 271 1.64 -9.40 -24.75
CA LYS A 271 2.32 -9.21 -26.03
C LYS A 271 1.92 -7.88 -26.70
N GLU A 272 0.63 -7.57 -26.74
CA GLU A 272 0.13 -6.37 -27.40
C GLU A 272 0.63 -5.08 -26.74
N LYS A 273 0.92 -5.13 -25.44
CA LYS A 273 1.51 -3.98 -24.72
C LYS A 273 2.99 -3.85 -25.04
N ILE A 274 3.73 -4.95 -25.16
CA ILE A 274 5.13 -4.94 -25.59
C ILE A 274 5.27 -4.39 -27.02
N ASP A 275 4.39 -4.82 -27.93
CA ASP A 275 4.37 -4.32 -29.31
C ASP A 275 4.09 -2.81 -29.37
N ASN A 276 3.18 -2.31 -28.52
CA ASN A 276 2.92 -0.88 -28.39
C ASN A 276 4.10 -0.11 -27.77
N ILE A 277 4.82 -0.68 -26.79
CA ILE A 277 6.05 -0.08 -26.25
C ILE A 277 7.10 0.05 -27.36
N LYS A 278 7.30 -0.99 -28.19
CA LYS A 278 8.20 -0.93 -29.36
C LYS A 278 7.82 0.21 -30.31
N GLU A 279 6.53 0.38 -30.59
CA GLU A 279 6.07 1.47 -31.45
C GLU A 279 6.30 2.86 -30.81
N GLN A 280 6.19 2.97 -29.49
CA GLN A 280 6.40 4.22 -28.75
C GLN A 280 7.86 4.67 -28.73
N LEU A 281 8.84 3.78 -28.93
CA LEU A 281 10.27 4.11 -28.90
C LEU A 281 10.65 5.27 -29.83
N LYS A 282 9.98 5.41 -30.98
CA LYS A 282 10.22 6.51 -31.93
C LYS A 282 9.91 7.90 -31.35
N TYR A 283 9.09 7.97 -30.30
CA TYR A 283 8.74 9.21 -29.61
C TYR A 283 9.55 9.44 -28.32
N ILE A 284 10.41 8.49 -27.94
CA ILE A 284 11.22 8.55 -26.73
C ILE A 284 12.65 8.97 -27.12
N PRO A 285 13.25 9.96 -26.45
CA PRO A 285 14.65 10.34 -26.65
C PRO A 285 15.62 9.18 -26.39
N ASP A 286 16.70 9.08 -27.17
CA ASP A 286 17.62 7.93 -27.15
C ASP A 286 18.13 7.58 -25.74
N HIS A 287 18.47 8.58 -24.92
CA HIS A 287 18.98 8.40 -23.56
C HIS A 287 17.95 7.82 -22.57
N HIS A 288 16.66 7.76 -22.92
CA HIS A 288 15.63 7.08 -22.13
C HIS A 288 15.28 5.69 -22.67
N ARG A 289 15.63 5.37 -23.92
CA ARG A 289 15.22 4.12 -24.57
C ARG A 289 15.80 2.86 -23.91
N TRP A 290 16.98 2.97 -23.27
CA TRP A 290 17.63 1.83 -22.62
C TRP A 290 16.71 1.09 -21.64
N TRP A 291 15.90 1.83 -20.87
CA TRP A 291 14.99 1.26 -19.89
C TRP A 291 13.87 0.45 -20.54
N TYR A 292 13.29 0.97 -21.63
CA TYR A 292 12.29 0.26 -22.42
C TYR A 292 12.87 -0.98 -23.11
N HIS A 293 14.10 -0.88 -23.63
CA HIS A 293 14.80 -2.04 -24.20
C HIS A 293 15.02 -3.15 -23.17
N GLN A 294 15.32 -2.81 -21.90
CA GLN A 294 15.41 -3.82 -20.84
C GLN A 294 14.09 -4.57 -20.64
N ILE A 295 12.96 -3.87 -20.64
CA ILE A 295 11.63 -4.50 -20.50
C ILE A 295 11.34 -5.42 -21.69
N ILE A 296 11.60 -4.96 -22.91
CA ILE A 296 11.39 -5.76 -24.14
C ILE A 296 12.26 -7.03 -24.10
N ASN A 297 13.56 -6.87 -23.82
CA ASN A 297 14.49 -7.99 -23.79
C ASN A 297 14.12 -9.00 -22.68
N GLN A 298 13.67 -8.53 -21.52
CA GLN A 298 13.21 -9.40 -20.43
C GLN A 298 11.95 -10.19 -20.82
N TYR A 299 11.03 -9.59 -21.58
CA TYR A 299 9.85 -10.27 -22.08
C TYR A 299 10.20 -11.33 -23.13
N GLU A 300 11.08 -11.01 -24.07
CA GLU A 300 11.51 -11.92 -25.15
C GLU A 300 12.39 -13.07 -24.66
N ALA A 301 13.05 -12.91 -23.52
CA ALA A 301 13.83 -13.97 -22.88
C ALA A 301 12.99 -14.95 -22.04
N GLN A 302 11.67 -14.75 -21.92
CA GLN A 302 10.80 -15.70 -21.23
C GLN A 302 10.61 -16.95 -22.11
N PRO A 303 10.76 -18.17 -21.55
CA PRO A 303 10.70 -19.42 -22.29
C PRO A 303 9.32 -19.75 -22.87
#